data_AF-A0A3D1IE81-F1
#
_entry.id   AF-A0A3D1IE81-F1
#
_cell.length_a   1.000
_cell.length_b   1.000
_cell.length_c   1.000
_cell.angle_alpha   90.00
_cell.angle_beta   90.00
_cell.angle_gamma   90.00
#
_symmetry.space_group_name_H-M   'P 1'
#
loop_
_entity.id
_entity.type
_entity.pdbx_description
1 polymer ?
#
loop_
_entity_poly.entity_id
_entity_poly.type
_entity_poly.pdbx_seq_one_letter_code
_entity_poly.pdbx_strand_id
1 'polypeptide(L)'
;MRGLLGDDAFFSGLRRFYPQSRFQKAGTDTLQLAFETESGVPLDRFFERWIHETDLAELDFTSRVEATPTGEEVVLRFEQRTERLFDLPVAVDLVYRSGEEETVVMPVTDRVSEMRIPTKGRLRRVRVNRDDAALARIHQ
;
A
#
# COMPACT_ATOMS: atom_id res chain seq x y z
N MET A 1 -5.83 4.36 -0.86
CA MET A 1 -6.24 5.40 0.13
C MET A 1 -6.41 4.86 1.54
N ARG A 2 -7.35 3.95 1.87
CA ARG A 2 -7.52 3.46 3.26
C ARG A 2 -6.22 2.95 3.91
N GLY A 3 -5.50 2.04 3.25
CA GLY A 3 -4.20 1.55 3.71
C GLY A 3 -3.05 2.57 3.69
N LEU A 4 -3.26 3.79 3.17
CA LEU A 4 -2.27 4.88 3.18
C LEU A 4 -2.52 5.89 4.32
N LEU A 5 -3.78 6.04 4.74
CA LEU A 5 -4.23 7.08 5.69
C LEU A 5 -4.61 6.50 7.06
N GLY A 6 -4.87 5.20 7.16
CA GLY A 6 -5.57 4.59 8.29
C GLY A 6 -7.09 4.83 8.21
N ASP A 7 -7.86 3.92 8.81
CA ASP A 7 -9.33 3.96 8.69
C ASP A 7 -9.95 5.21 9.35
N ASP A 8 -9.43 5.65 10.50
CA ASP A 8 -9.97 6.81 11.23
C ASP A 8 -9.86 8.12 10.44
N ALA A 9 -8.72 8.37 9.78
CA ALA A 9 -8.53 9.53 8.92
C ALA A 9 -9.40 9.42 7.65
N PHE A 10 -9.51 8.22 7.07
CA PHE A 10 -10.35 7.98 5.91
C PHE A 10 -11.84 8.27 6.20
N PHE A 11 -12.39 7.76 7.30
CA PHE A 11 -13.80 7.99 7.65
C PHE A 11 -14.06 9.43 8.11
N SER A 12 -13.09 10.09 8.73
CA SER A 12 -13.19 11.50 9.11
C SER A 12 -13.23 12.41 7.87
N GLY A 13 -12.34 12.20 6.90
CA GLY A 13 -12.37 12.90 5.61
C GLY A 13 -13.69 12.68 4.85
N LEU A 14 -14.20 11.45 4.82
CA LEU A 14 -15.47 11.12 4.18
C LEU A 14 -16.66 11.86 4.82
N ARG A 15 -16.70 11.94 6.16
CA ARG A 15 -17.73 12.68 6.90
C ARG A 15 -17.68 14.19 6.63
N ARG A 16 -16.49 14.75 6.44
CA ARG A 16 -16.28 16.19 6.17
C ARG A 16 -16.66 16.56 4.72
N PHE A 17 -16.51 15.63 3.77
CA PHE A 17 -16.88 15.80 2.36
C PHE A 17 -18.42 15.75 2.13
N TYR A 18 -19.14 14.91 2.88
CA TYR A 18 -20.56 14.60 2.63
C TYR A 18 -21.53 15.81 2.61
N PRO A 19 -21.36 16.89 3.41
CA PRO A 19 -22.27 18.04 3.39
C PRO A 19 -22.09 18.99 2.20
N GLN A 20 -20.90 19.03 1.56
CA GLN A 20 -20.55 20.08 0.59
C GLN A 20 -20.76 19.65 -0.87
N SER A 21 -20.64 18.36 -1.18
CA SER A 21 -20.59 17.86 -2.56
C SER A 21 -21.95 17.59 -3.23
N ARG A 22 -23.05 18.17 -2.75
CA ARG A 22 -24.40 17.84 -3.27
C ARG A 22 -24.76 18.53 -4.61
N PHE A 23 -24.07 19.61 -5.03
CA PHE A 23 -24.59 20.45 -6.12
C PHE A 23 -23.63 21.04 -7.17
N GLN A 24 -22.30 20.80 -7.16
CA GLN A 24 -21.42 21.27 -8.25
C GLN A 24 -20.32 20.27 -8.63
N LYS A 25 -19.69 20.50 -9.79
CA LYS A 25 -18.43 19.87 -10.21
C LYS A 25 -17.29 20.27 -9.26
N ALA A 26 -17.30 19.77 -8.03
CA ALA A 26 -16.19 19.88 -7.11
C ALA A 26 -15.08 18.95 -7.59
N GLY A 27 -14.17 19.50 -8.40
CA GLY A 27 -13.07 18.76 -8.99
C GLY A 27 -12.18 18.13 -7.93
N THR A 28 -11.62 16.99 -8.31
CA THR A 28 -10.47 16.27 -7.75
C THR A 28 -9.64 17.05 -6.72
N ASP A 29 -9.18 18.24 -7.08
CA ASP A 29 -8.30 19.14 -6.33
C ASP A 29 -8.86 19.49 -4.94
N THR A 30 -10.18 19.64 -4.81
CA THR A 30 -10.84 19.94 -3.51
C THR A 30 -10.83 18.71 -2.58
N LEU A 31 -10.88 17.50 -3.16
CA LEU A 31 -10.76 16.25 -2.42
C LEU A 31 -9.32 15.97 -2.00
N GLN A 32 -8.35 16.26 -2.87
CA GLN A 32 -6.91 16.17 -2.57
C GLN A 32 -6.56 17.05 -1.37
N LEU A 33 -6.84 18.36 -1.45
CA LEU A 33 -6.48 19.32 -0.40
C LEU A 33 -7.05 18.95 0.98
N ALA A 34 -8.27 18.37 1.01
CA ALA A 34 -8.90 17.91 2.24
C ALA A 34 -8.16 16.72 2.87
N PHE A 35 -7.69 15.76 2.07
CA PHE A 35 -6.92 14.62 2.59
C PHE A 35 -5.48 14.99 2.97
N GLU A 36 -4.82 15.87 2.23
CA GLU A 36 -3.49 16.40 2.58
C GLU A 36 -3.53 17.17 3.91
N THR A 37 -4.56 18.00 4.11
CA THR A 37 -4.75 18.79 5.35
C THR A 37 -4.94 17.91 6.59
N GLU A 38 -5.64 16.78 6.47
CA GLU A 38 -5.91 15.87 7.61
C GLU A 38 -4.78 14.85 7.85
N SER A 39 -3.96 14.55 6.84
CA SER A 39 -2.91 13.51 6.94
C SER A 39 -1.47 14.03 7.01
N GLY A 40 -1.22 15.27 6.58
CA GLY A 40 0.12 15.85 6.50
C GLY A 40 1.03 15.24 5.43
N VAL A 41 0.52 14.33 4.60
CA VAL A 41 1.24 13.69 3.49
C VAL A 41 0.89 14.43 2.19
N PRO A 42 1.86 14.87 1.36
CA PRO A 42 1.56 15.41 0.03
C PRO A 42 1.05 14.30 -0.89
N LEU A 43 -0.10 14.53 -1.53
CA LEU A 43 -0.80 13.54 -2.35
C LEU A 43 -0.76 13.86 -3.85
N ASP A 44 -0.08 14.93 -4.28
CA ASP A 44 0.08 15.33 -5.69
C ASP A 44 0.40 14.14 -6.60
N ARG A 45 1.49 13.40 -6.30
CA ARG A 45 1.94 12.25 -7.10
C ARG A 45 0.92 11.10 -7.13
N PHE A 46 0.11 10.95 -6.08
CA PHE A 46 -0.96 9.97 -6.05
C PHE A 46 -2.09 10.41 -6.98
N PHE A 47 -2.56 11.65 -6.84
CA PHE A 47 -3.67 12.18 -7.64
C PHE A 47 -3.33 12.31 -9.13
N GLU A 48 -2.14 12.79 -9.49
CA GLU A 48 -1.65 12.87 -10.88
C GLU A 48 -1.79 11.53 -11.61
N ARG A 49 -1.37 10.43 -10.97
CA ARG A 49 -1.31 9.12 -11.62
C ARG A 49 -2.62 8.36 -11.62
N TRP A 50 -3.40 8.46 -10.55
CA TRP A 50 -4.67 7.72 -10.42
C TRP A 50 -5.84 8.35 -11.19
N ILE A 51 -5.73 9.61 -11.60
CA ILE A 51 -6.83 10.36 -12.23
C ILE A 51 -6.51 10.83 -13.65
N HIS A 52 -5.23 10.91 -14.04
CA HIS A 52 -4.84 11.36 -15.38
C HIS A 52 -4.10 10.33 -16.25
N GLU A 53 -3.65 9.18 -15.71
CA GLU A 53 -2.95 8.16 -16.50
C GLU A 53 -3.67 6.80 -16.48
N THR A 54 -3.55 6.05 -17.58
CA THR A 54 -4.26 4.75 -17.78
C THR A 54 -3.36 3.56 -17.42
N ASP A 55 -2.09 3.81 -17.09
CA ASP A 55 -1.08 2.76 -16.91
C ASP A 55 -1.16 2.15 -15.50
N LEU A 56 -1.38 0.83 -15.48
CA LEU A 56 -1.36 0.01 -14.29
C LEU A 56 0.10 -0.24 -13.88
N ALA A 57 0.42 -0.08 -12.59
CA ALA A 57 1.74 -0.42 -12.08
C ALA A 57 2.04 -1.92 -12.24
N GLU A 58 3.23 -2.26 -12.72
CA GLU A 58 3.72 -3.64 -12.80
C GLU A 58 4.81 -3.86 -11.75
N LEU A 59 4.62 -4.86 -10.89
CA LEU A 59 5.46 -5.17 -9.74
C LEU A 59 5.96 -6.60 -9.80
N ASP A 60 7.26 -6.81 -9.64
CA ASP A 60 7.84 -8.11 -9.33
C ASP A 60 8.00 -8.23 -7.81
N PHE A 61 7.35 -9.23 -7.20
CA PHE A 61 7.43 -9.52 -5.78
C PHE A 61 8.32 -10.73 -5.50
N THR A 62 9.16 -10.64 -4.47
CA THR A 62 9.92 -11.78 -3.94
C THR A 62 9.91 -11.76 -2.41
N SER A 63 9.93 -12.94 -1.80
CA SER A 63 10.11 -13.12 -0.36
C SER A 63 11.12 -14.21 -0.06
N ARG A 64 12.03 -13.98 0.88
CA ARG A 64 12.97 -15.00 1.40
C ARG A 64 13.06 -14.94 2.92
N VAL A 65 13.35 -16.08 3.54
CA VAL A 65 13.58 -16.16 4.99
C VAL A 65 15.08 -16.22 5.24
N GLU A 66 15.57 -15.37 6.15
CA GLU A 66 16.96 -15.28 6.59
C GLU A 66 17.05 -15.66 8.07
N ALA A 67 18.10 -16.40 8.43
CA ALA A 67 18.40 -16.72 9.83
C ALA A 67 19.18 -15.56 10.47
N THR A 68 18.76 -15.14 11.65
CA THR A 68 19.40 -14.07 12.43
C THR A 68 19.93 -14.63 13.76
N PRO A 69 20.79 -13.90 14.49
CA PRO A 69 21.24 -14.34 15.82
C PRO A 69 20.12 -14.52 16.85
N THR A 70 18.93 -13.97 16.60
CA THR A 70 17.77 -13.96 17.51
C THR A 70 16.56 -14.73 16.99
N GLY A 71 16.59 -15.29 15.77
CA GLY A 71 15.47 -16.04 15.20
C GLY A 71 15.52 -16.16 13.66
N GLU A 72 14.34 -16.12 13.03
CA GLU A 72 14.17 -16.07 11.58
C GLU A 72 13.50 -14.73 11.21
N GLU A 73 13.98 -14.02 10.19
CA GLU A 73 13.31 -12.86 9.60
C GLU A 73 12.86 -13.16 8.16
N VAL A 74 11.78 -12.52 7.71
CA VAL A 74 11.37 -12.54 6.30
C VAL A 74 11.76 -11.21 5.67
N VAL A 75 12.46 -11.29 4.54
CA VAL A 75 12.78 -10.15 3.68
C VAL A 75 11.76 -10.14 2.56
N LEU A 76 10.94 -9.10 2.53
CA LEU A 76 9.98 -8.79 1.48
C LEU A 76 10.63 -7.79 0.52
N ARG A 77 10.53 -8.02 -0.79
CA ARG A 77 11.06 -7.12 -1.81
C ARG A 77 10.07 -6.96 -2.96
N PHE A 78 9.78 -5.71 -3.31
CA PHE A 78 9.10 -5.34 -4.55
C PHE A 78 10.04 -4.60 -5.47
N GLU A 79 9.91 -4.82 -6.77
CA GLU A 79 10.55 -4.05 -7.83
C GLU A 79 9.50 -3.55 -8.81
N GLN A 80 9.52 -2.26 -9.09
CA GLN A 80 8.60 -1.65 -10.05
C GLN A 80 9.19 -1.78 -11.45
N ARG A 81 8.39 -2.23 -12.41
CA ARG A 81 8.83 -2.54 -13.79
C ARG A 81 8.40 -1.47 -14.80
N THR A 82 7.42 -0.65 -14.45
CA THR A 82 6.98 0.54 -15.22
C THR A 82 8.05 1.63 -15.29
N GLU A 83 8.10 2.42 -16.37
CA GLU A 83 9.10 3.49 -16.50
C GLU A 83 9.03 4.52 -15.35
N ARG A 84 7.82 4.85 -14.88
CA ARG A 84 7.55 5.85 -13.84
C ARG A 84 7.13 5.20 -12.51
N LEU A 85 7.74 5.63 -11.39
CA LEU A 85 7.29 5.34 -9.99
C LEU A 85 6.76 3.91 -9.78
N PHE A 86 5.68 3.66 -9.03
CA PHE A 86 4.62 4.47 -8.40
C PHE A 86 4.78 4.56 -6.85
N ASP A 87 3.78 5.15 -6.15
CA ASP A 87 3.65 5.13 -4.69
C ASP A 87 2.44 4.23 -4.30
N LEU A 88 2.70 3.02 -3.80
CA LEU A 88 1.69 1.97 -3.57
C LEU A 88 1.79 1.35 -2.16
N PRO A 89 0.71 1.40 -1.34
CA PRO A 89 0.61 0.60 -0.13
C PRO A 89 0.14 -0.81 -0.49
N VAL A 90 1.01 -1.81 -0.42
CA VAL A 90 0.70 -3.20 -0.79
C VAL A 90 0.56 -4.06 0.48
N ALA A 91 -0.60 -4.67 0.70
CA ALA A 91 -0.80 -5.60 1.81
C ALA A 91 -0.06 -6.92 1.56
N VAL A 92 0.63 -7.44 2.59
CA VAL A 92 1.34 -8.72 2.54
C VAL A 92 0.93 -9.58 3.74
N ASP A 93 0.33 -10.74 3.50
CA ASP A 93 -0.05 -11.69 4.54
C ASP A 93 1.09 -12.69 4.80
N LEU A 94 1.58 -12.72 6.03
CA LEU A 94 2.45 -13.75 6.58
C LEU A 94 1.59 -14.84 7.21
N VAL A 95 1.52 -16.02 6.58
CA VAL A 95 0.77 -17.17 7.10
C VAL A 95 1.72 -18.12 7.80
N TYR A 96 1.55 -18.32 9.09
CA TYR A 96 2.42 -19.17 9.92
C TYR A 96 1.99 -20.64 9.91
N ARG A 97 2.92 -21.56 10.25
CA ARG A 97 2.61 -22.99 10.43
C ARG A 97 1.72 -23.27 11.65
N SER A 98 1.64 -22.35 12.61
CA SER A 98 0.70 -22.39 13.73
C SER A 98 -0.76 -22.20 13.31
N GLY A 99 -1.00 -21.60 12.13
CA GLY A 99 -2.32 -21.13 11.71
C GLY A 99 -2.59 -19.66 12.04
N GLU A 100 -1.68 -18.97 12.73
CA GLU A 100 -1.71 -17.51 12.86
C GLU A 100 -1.47 -16.86 11.48
N GLU A 101 -2.12 -15.72 11.23
CA GLU A 101 -1.87 -14.85 10.07
C GLU A 101 -1.57 -13.44 10.55
N GLU A 102 -0.60 -12.78 9.92
CA GLU A 102 -0.20 -11.40 10.19
C GLU A 102 -0.12 -10.62 8.88
N THR A 103 -0.89 -9.55 8.75
CA THR A 103 -0.87 -8.69 7.56
C THR A 103 0.01 -7.47 7.83
N VAL A 104 0.97 -7.21 6.94
CA VAL A 104 1.86 -6.03 6.99
C VAL A 104 1.66 -5.21 5.73
N VAL A 105 1.53 -3.89 5.87
CA VAL A 105 1.45 -2.96 4.74
C VAL A 105 2.86 -2.58 4.32
N MET A 106 3.24 -2.92 3.09
CA MET A 106 4.53 -2.56 2.51
C MET A 106 4.41 -1.28 1.68
N PRO A 107 5.13 -0.19 2.02
CA PRO A 107 5.23 0.98 1.15
C PRO A 107 6.17 0.66 -0.02
N VAL A 108 5.62 0.64 -1.23
CA VAL A 108 6.37 0.50 -2.49
C VAL A 108 6.40 1.88 -3.16
N THR A 109 7.49 2.61 -2.92
CA THR A 109 7.68 4.03 -3.35
C THR A 109 8.83 4.20 -4.34
N ASP A 110 9.77 3.26 -4.33
CA ASP A 110 11.04 3.33 -5.05
C ASP A 110 11.08 2.32 -6.19
N ARG A 111 12.11 2.37 -7.04
CA ARG A 111 12.35 1.34 -8.06
C ARG A 111 12.44 -0.05 -7.44
N VAL A 112 13.04 -0.14 -6.27
CA VAL A 112 13.11 -1.34 -5.42
C VAL A 112 12.82 -0.91 -3.99
N SER A 113 11.81 -1.52 -3.37
CA SER A 113 11.51 -1.34 -1.95
C SER A 113 11.69 -2.68 -1.23
N GLU A 114 12.38 -2.67 -0.09
CA GLU A 114 12.69 -3.87 0.71
C GLU A 114 12.33 -3.64 2.18
N MET A 115 11.74 -4.64 2.83
CA MET A 115 11.36 -4.59 4.24
C MET A 115 11.69 -5.91 4.93
N ARG A 116 12.32 -5.81 6.11
CA ARG A 116 12.65 -6.95 6.99
C ARG A 116 11.65 -7.04 8.12
N ILE A 117 11.09 -8.22 8.35
CA ILE A 117 10.11 -8.47 9.41
C ILE A 117 10.57 -9.68 10.23
N PRO A 118 10.87 -9.53 11.53
CA PRO A 118 11.11 -10.67 12.43
C PRO A 118 9.87 -11.58 12.45
N THR A 119 10.06 -12.87 12.17
CA THR A 119 8.93 -13.81 12.10
C THR A 119 8.54 -14.30 13.49
N LYS A 120 7.24 -14.42 13.77
CA LYS A 120 6.73 -15.01 15.02
C LYS A 120 6.91 -16.53 15.10
N GLY A 121 7.37 -17.14 14.02
CA GLY A 121 7.62 -18.57 13.87
C GLY A 121 7.74 -18.94 12.39
N ARG A 122 7.89 -20.24 12.12
CA ARG A 122 8.09 -20.73 10.75
C ARG A 122 6.90 -20.39 9.85
N LEU A 123 7.17 -19.64 8.78
CA LEU A 123 6.19 -19.35 7.73
C LEU A 123 5.75 -20.63 7.00
N ARG A 124 4.48 -20.64 6.61
CA ARG A 124 3.85 -21.62 5.71
C ARG A 124 3.75 -21.08 4.29
N ARG A 125 3.41 -19.79 4.13
CA ARG A 125 3.29 -19.07 2.86
C ARG A 125 3.28 -17.56 3.11
N VAL A 126 3.73 -16.80 2.12
CA VAL A 126 3.47 -15.36 2.01
C VAL A 126 2.43 -15.13 0.91
N ARG A 127 1.43 -14.25 1.13
CA ARG A 127 0.46 -13.81 0.12
C ARG A 127 0.55 -12.30 -0.04
N VAL A 128 0.15 -11.77 -1.19
CA VAL A 128 0.26 -10.32 -1.49
C VAL A 128 -1.04 -9.82 -2.09
N ASN A 129 -1.42 -8.59 -1.73
CA ASN A 129 -2.56 -7.82 -2.26
C ASN A 129 -3.89 -8.60 -2.27
N ARG A 130 -4.15 -9.40 -1.22
CA ARG A 130 -5.35 -10.23 -1.10
C ARG A 130 -6.64 -9.41 -1.00
N ASP A 131 -6.53 -8.15 -0.58
CA ASP A 131 -7.59 -7.16 -0.47
C ASP A 131 -7.85 -6.40 -1.79
N ASP A 132 -7.09 -6.70 -2.86
CA ASP A 132 -7.11 -6.01 -4.16
C ASP A 132 -6.97 -4.47 -4.05
N ALA A 133 -6.38 -3.98 -2.95
CA ALA A 133 -6.38 -2.55 -2.61
C ALA A 133 -5.29 -1.75 -3.34
N ALA A 134 -4.18 -2.39 -3.72
CA ALA A 134 -3.23 -1.84 -4.68
C ALA A 134 -3.66 -2.25 -6.08
N LEU A 135 -4.03 -1.29 -6.94
CA LEU A 135 -4.34 -1.59 -8.35
C LEU A 135 -3.01 -1.69 -9.10
N ALA A 136 -2.37 -2.84 -8.99
CA ALA A 136 -1.11 -3.19 -9.63
C ALA A 136 -1.17 -4.63 -10.14
N ARG A 137 -0.47 -4.92 -11.24
CA ARG A 137 -0.18 -6.28 -11.67
C ARG A 137 1.04 -6.77 -10.90
N ILE A 138 0.86 -7.80 -10.07
CA ILE A 138 1.92 -8.33 -9.22
C ILE A 138 2.32 -9.73 -9.70
N HIS A 139 3.59 -9.90 -10.05
CA HIS A 139 4.21 -11.17 -10.39
C HIS A 139 4.91 -11.75 -9.15
N GLN A 140 4.89 -13.09 -9.00
CA GLN A 140 5.43 -13.84 -7.85
C GLN A 140 6.23 -15.06 -8.31
#